data_AF-A0A7D5E2B3-F1
#
_entry.id   AF-A0A7D5E2B3-F1
#
_cell.length_a   1.000
_cell.length_b   1.000
_cell.length_c   1.000
_cell.angle_alpha   90.00
_cell.angle_beta   90.00
_cell.angle_gamma   90.00
#
_symmetry.space_group_name_H-M   'P 1'
#
loop_
_entity.id
_entity.type
_entity.pdbx_description
1 polymer ?
#
loop_
_entity_poly.entity_id
_entity_poly.type
_entity_poly.pdbx_seq_one_letter_code
_entity_poly.pdbx_strand_id
1 'polypeptide(L)'
;MALTAPWIVGILVLNVVLGAALVLGVFAAMERHVGVGAFGGIVIGTAVVYGEATFGERMLTVTVAEMKLLVLVAALGAVLGVVGTVLTVEPDL
;
A
#
# COMPACT_ATOMS: atom_id res chain seq x y z
N MET A 1 -16.42 -13.76 -8.27
CA MET A 1 -15.79 -15.00 -7.74
C MET A 1 -15.98 -15.03 -6.24
N ALA A 2 -16.22 -16.19 -5.62
CA ALA A 2 -16.28 -16.26 -4.17
C ALA A 2 -14.87 -15.99 -3.57
N LEU A 3 -14.77 -15.08 -2.60
CA LEU A 3 -13.56 -14.79 -1.84
C LEU A 3 -13.20 -16.02 -0.98
N THR A 4 -12.35 -16.89 -1.50
CA THR A 4 -11.84 -18.03 -0.71
C THR A 4 -10.71 -17.57 0.20
N ALA A 5 -10.54 -18.22 1.35
CA ALA A 5 -9.43 -17.96 2.27
C ALA A 5 -8.05 -17.89 1.58
N PRO A 6 -7.67 -18.81 0.67
CA PRO A 6 -6.39 -18.71 -0.05
C PRO A 6 -6.30 -17.48 -0.95
N TRP A 7 -7.42 -17.02 -1.54
CA TRP A 7 -7.44 -15.82 -2.36
C TRP A 7 -7.19 -14.54 -1.53
N ILE A 8 -7.81 -14.46 -0.35
CA ILE A 8 -7.60 -13.35 0.59
C ILE A 8 -6.13 -13.30 1.05
N VAL A 9 -5.56 -14.46 1.40
CA VAL A 9 -4.15 -14.54 1.78
C VAL A 9 -3.24 -14.13 0.62
N GLY A 10 -3.55 -14.56 -0.60
CA GLY A 10 -2.81 -14.16 -1.80
C GLY A 10 -2.81 -12.64 -2.02
N ILE A 11 -3.98 -12.01 -1.92
CA ILE A 11 -4.11 -10.54 -2.05
C ILE A 11 -3.32 -9.82 -0.95
N LEU A 12 -3.41 -10.29 0.30
CA LEU A 12 -2.67 -9.72 1.41
C LEU A 12 -1.16 -9.77 1.17
N VAL A 13 -0.63 -10.94 0.80
CA VAL A 13 0.80 -11.11 0.52
C VAL A 13 1.23 -10.21 -0.63
N LEU A 14 0.45 -10.14 -1.71
CA LEU A 14 0.74 -9.26 -2.84
C LEU A 14 0.82 -7.79 -2.40
N ASN A 15 -0.13 -7.32 -1.60
CA ASN A 15 -0.16 -5.95 -1.09
C ASN A 15 1.04 -5.65 -0.19
N VAL A 16 1.41 -6.59 0.69
CA VAL A 16 2.61 -6.45 1.55
C VAL A 16 3.88 -6.36 0.70
N VAL A 17 4.01 -7.20 -0.33
CA VAL A 17 5.17 -7.19 -1.23
C VAL A 17 5.24 -5.87 -2.02
N LEU A 18 4.12 -5.41 -2.58
CA LEU A 18 4.06 -4.15 -3.32
C LEU A 18 4.36 -2.95 -2.42
N GLY A 19 3.78 -2.92 -1.21
CA GLY A 19 4.04 -1.90 -0.21
C GLY A 19 5.51 -1.85 0.22
N ALA A 20 6.10 -3.00 0.54
CA ALA A 20 7.51 -3.09 0.91
C ALA A 20 8.43 -2.65 -0.24
N ALA A 21 8.16 -3.10 -1.48
CA ALA A 21 8.92 -2.71 -2.65
C ALA A 21 8.84 -1.20 -2.92
N LEU A 22 7.65 -0.60 -2.76
CA LEU A 22 7.46 0.84 -2.89
C LEU A 22 8.25 1.60 -1.83
N VAL A 23 8.18 1.17 -0.56
CA VAL A 23 8.93 1.80 0.55
C VAL A 23 10.43 1.74 0.26
N LEU A 24 10.99 0.56 -0.05
CA LEU A 24 12.40 0.40 -0.37
C LEU A 24 12.83 1.24 -1.57
N GLY A 25 12.00 1.29 -2.63
CA GLY A 25 12.26 2.11 -3.81
C GLY A 25 12.25 3.61 -3.50
N VAL A 26 11.35 4.07 -2.64
CA VAL A 26 11.30 5.46 -2.17
C VAL A 26 12.52 5.81 -1.34
N PHE A 27 12.92 4.94 -0.39
CA PHE A 27 14.13 5.14 0.41
C PHE A 27 15.38 5.23 -0.48
N ALA A 28 15.58 4.29 -1.40
CA ALA A 28 16.71 4.32 -2.33
C ALA A 28 16.71 5.56 -3.25
N ALA A 29 15.53 6.07 -3.61
CA ALA A 29 15.41 7.32 -4.36
C ALA A 29 15.68 8.55 -3.48
N MET A 30 15.29 8.54 -2.21
CA MET A 30 15.54 9.60 -1.25
C MET A 30 17.03 9.77 -0.95
N GLU A 31 17.79 8.67 -0.86
CA GLU A 31 19.27 8.70 -0.71
C GLU A 31 19.96 9.48 -1.84
N ARG A 32 19.41 9.44 -3.06
CA ARG A 32 19.96 10.18 -4.20
C ARG A 32 19.45 11.61 -4.26
N HIS A 33 18.15 11.79 -4.07
CA HIS A 33 17.52 13.11 -4.07
C HIS A 33 16.17 13.05 -3.35
N VAL A 34 16.09 13.67 -2.16
CA VAL A 34 14.89 13.67 -1.31
C VAL A 34 13.63 14.06 -2.07
N GLY A 35 13.70 15.09 -2.91
CA GLY A 35 12.57 15.52 -3.73
C GLY A 35 12.07 14.47 -4.73
N VAL A 36 12.98 13.70 -5.34
CA VAL A 36 12.60 12.66 -6.31
C VAL A 36 11.96 11.48 -5.58
N GLY A 37 12.51 11.08 -4.44
CA GLY A 37 11.92 10.03 -3.60
C GLY A 37 10.54 10.41 -3.07
N ALA A 38 10.37 11.63 -2.55
CA ALA A 38 9.10 12.09 -2.02
C ALA A 38 8.01 12.21 -3.10
N PHE A 39 8.26 12.99 -4.16
CA PHE A 39 7.27 13.19 -5.22
C PHE A 39 7.05 11.93 -6.05
N GLY A 40 8.12 11.20 -6.38
CA GLY A 40 8.04 9.93 -7.10
C GLY A 40 7.26 8.88 -6.30
N GLY A 41 7.52 8.79 -5.00
CA GLY A 41 6.79 7.90 -4.09
C GLY A 41 5.30 8.20 -4.03
N ILE A 42 4.92 9.48 -3.93
CA ILE A 42 3.50 9.89 -3.95
C ILE A 42 2.85 9.50 -5.27
N VAL A 43 3.48 9.81 -6.41
CA VAL A 43 2.91 9.55 -7.74
C VAL A 43 2.77 8.05 -7.99
N ILE A 44 3.84 7.27 -7.78
CA ILE A 44 3.85 5.83 -8.01
C ILE A 44 2.91 5.13 -7.03
N GLY A 45 2.98 5.47 -5.74
CA GLY A 45 2.09 4.90 -4.72
C GLY A 45 0.62 5.17 -5.02
N THR A 46 0.29 6.39 -5.43
CA THR A 46 -1.08 6.74 -5.85
C THR A 46 -1.53 5.92 -7.06
N ALA A 47 -0.66 5.75 -8.05
CA ALA A 47 -0.96 4.96 -9.24
C ALA A 47 -1.20 3.47 -8.92
N VAL A 48 -0.38 2.89 -8.03
CA VAL A 48 -0.55 1.50 -7.57
C VAL A 48 -1.88 1.35 -6.83
N VAL A 49 -2.16 2.19 -5.85
CA VAL A 49 -3.41 2.14 -5.06
C VAL A 49 -4.63 2.35 -5.96
N TYR A 50 -4.57 3.26 -6.92
CA TYR A 50 -5.66 3.47 -7.88
C TYR A 50 -5.90 2.21 -8.73
N GLY A 51 -4.82 1.57 -9.21
CA GLY A 51 -4.91 0.32 -9.93
C GLY A 51 -5.58 -0.78 -9.10
N GLU A 52 -5.07 -1.00 -7.88
CA GLU A 52 -5.60 -2.00 -6.95
C GLU A 52 -7.07 -1.74 -6.60
N ALA A 53 -7.45 -0.49 -6.34
CA ALA A 53 -8.82 -0.11 -6.06
C ALA A 53 -9.74 -0.38 -7.27
N THR A 54 -9.30 -0.02 -8.48
CA THR A 54 -10.08 -0.23 -9.72
C THR A 54 -10.25 -1.71 -10.05
N PHE A 55 -9.19 -2.52 -9.89
CA PHE A 55 -9.27 -3.97 -10.09
C PHE A 55 -10.12 -4.63 -9.00
N GLY A 56 -9.96 -4.21 -7.74
CA GLY A 56 -10.75 -4.69 -6.62
C GLY A 56 -12.24 -4.42 -6.80
N GLU A 57 -12.61 -3.20 -7.19
CA GLU A 57 -14.00 -2.83 -7.50
C GLU A 57 -14.61 -3.75 -8.56
N ARG A 58 -13.91 -3.92 -9.69
CA ARG A 58 -14.39 -4.76 -10.80
C ARG A 58 -14.48 -6.25 -10.45
N MET A 59 -13.60 -6.75 -9.59
CA MET A 59 -13.57 -8.17 -9.23
C MET A 59 -14.54 -8.53 -8.10
N LEU A 60 -14.79 -7.61 -7.17
CA LEU A 60 -15.49 -7.91 -5.91
C LEU A 60 -16.90 -7.33 -5.83
N THR A 61 -17.31 -6.43 -6.74
CA THR A 61 -18.66 -5.81 -6.77
C THR A 61 -19.09 -5.35 -5.37
N VAL A 62 -18.33 -4.41 -4.81
CA VAL A 62 -18.37 -4.05 -3.38
C VAL A 62 -19.44 -2.99 -3.12
N THR A 63 -20.19 -3.12 -2.03
CA THR A 63 -21.14 -2.09 -1.59
C THR A 63 -20.43 -0.88 -0.97
N VAL A 64 -21.12 0.27 -0.89
CA VAL A 64 -20.57 1.48 -0.25
C VAL A 64 -20.17 1.24 1.21
N ALA A 65 -20.92 0.40 1.94
CA ALA A 65 -20.63 0.08 3.34
C ALA A 65 -19.34 -0.74 3.48
N GLU A 66 -19.16 -1.75 2.64
CA GLU A 66 -17.95 -2.57 2.61
C GLU A 66 -16.72 -1.76 2.17
N MET A 67 -16.87 -0.87 1.19
CA MET A 67 -15.78 0.00 0.75
C MET A 67 -15.29 0.92 1.86
N LYS A 68 -16.19 1.44 2.72
CA LYS A 68 -15.81 2.22 3.91
C LYS A 68 -14.98 1.40 4.89
N LEU A 69 -15.35 0.13 5.13
CA LEU A 69 -14.58 -0.74 6.01
C LEU A 69 -13.20 -1.05 5.43
N LEU A 70 -13.11 -1.33 4.13
CA LEU A 70 -11.83 -1.57 3.45
C LEU A 70 -10.90 -0.35 3.55
N VAL A 71 -11.42 0.86 3.35
CA VAL A 71 -10.65 2.10 3.50
C VAL A 71 -10.18 2.30 4.94
N LEU A 72 -11.03 2.04 5.93
CA LEU A 72 -10.64 2.15 7.35
C LEU A 72 -9.53 1.15 7.71
N VAL A 73 -9.65 -0.10 7.25
CA VAL A 73 -8.62 -1.13 7.47
C VAL A 73 -7.32 -0.77 6.76
N ALA A 74 -7.38 -0.28 5.52
CA ALA A 74 -6.22 0.18 4.78
C ALA A 74 -5.53 1.36 5.47
N ALA A 75 -6.29 2.35 5.96
CA ALA A 75 -5.76 3.49 6.68
C ALA A 75 -5.09 3.07 7.99
N LEU A 76 -5.72 2.18 8.77
CA LEU A 76 -5.12 1.61 9.99
C LEU A 76 -3.84 0.85 9.66
N GLY A 77 -3.86 0.00 8.64
CA GLY A 77 -2.68 -0.75 8.19
C GLY A 77 -1.52 0.16 7.76
N ALA A 78 -1.82 1.24 7.02
CA ALA A 78 -0.83 2.22 6.62
C ALA A 78 -0.20 2.94 7.82
N VAL A 79 -1.01 3.37 8.80
CA VAL A 79 -0.51 4.02 10.03
C VAL A 79 0.36 3.05 10.83
N LEU A 80 -0.09 1.82 11.03
CA LEU A 80 0.69 0.78 11.72
C LEU A 80 2.00 0.47 10.99
N GLY A 81 1.96 0.42 9.65
CA GLY A 81 3.12 0.24 8.80
C GLY A 81 4.14 1.37 8.98
N VAL A 82 3.70 2.63 8.86
CA VAL A 82 4.57 3.81 9.02
C VAL A 82 5.15 3.87 10.43
N VAL A 83 4.32 3.75 11.47
CA VAL A 83 4.78 3.77 12.87
C VAL A 83 5.76 2.63 13.12
N GLY A 84 5.44 1.42 12.67
CA GLY A 84 6.34 0.26 12.78
C GLY A 84 7.67 0.50 12.07
N THR A 85 7.67 1.05 10.86
CA THR A 85 8.89 1.35 10.12
C THR A 85 9.72 2.43 10.80
N VAL A 86 9.12 3.52 11.26
CA VAL A 86 9.85 4.63 11.92
C VAL A 86 10.43 4.19 13.27
N LEU A 87 9.76 3.29 13.99
CA LEU A 87 10.27 2.74 15.25
C LEU A 87 11.38 1.69 15.05
N THR A 88 11.49 1.10 13.87
CA THR A 88 12.43 -0.01 13.60
C THR A 88 13.61 0.40 12.72
N VAL A 89 13.38 1.33 11.78
CA VAL A 89 14.34 1.81 10.80
C VAL A 89 14.62 3.27 11.09
N GLU A 90 15.83 3.54 11.55
CA GLU A 90 16.30 4.90 11.78
C GLU A 90 16.64 5.52 10.41
N PRO A 91 16.00 6.64 10.01
CA PRO A 91 16.32 7.28 8.75
C PRO A 91 17.67 7.98 8.87
N ASP A 92 18.70 7.43 8.22
CA ASP A 92 19.97 8.12 7.94
C ASP A 92 19.70 9.20 6.87
N LEU A 93 19.14 10.36 7.28
CA LEU A 93 18.98 11.55 6.43
C LEU A 93 20.15 12.53 6.62
#